data_AF-A0A8J7FYR8-F1
#
_entry.id   AF-A0A8J7FYR8-F1
#
_cell.length_a   1.000
_cell.length_b   1.000
_cell.length_c   1.000
_cell.angle_alpha   90.00
_cell.angle_beta   90.00
_cell.angle_gamma   90.00
#
_symmetry.space_group_name_H-M   'P 1'
#
loop_
_entity.id
_entity.type
_entity.pdbx_description
1 polymer ?
#
loop_
_entity_poly.entity_id
_entity_poly.type
_entity_poly.pdbx_seq_one_letter_code
_entity_poly.pdbx_strand_id
1 'polypeptide(L)'
;MSAFHLPRQFRLQSSPPEFAYAAAKNLLGQPSGRGFGEGFAQASGPSTPRYAHSSAASSAASSAATNRSQPAKRRRTNLSAPFLKPQGQVRGILSSTDSIDPYFQGTYYVDDYRLRGLTAGQQIEVRLNSRQFDPYLQLVNGRTKQPILYGSDLGGTNTNARVVFTVQPQTQYLVRVSSDQRRQIGSYLVKSRVLKPIASDFNLFYGYGLVDAAAAINRVTGQTLFKPAADVPVLGGNQWGLDLVRAPEVWSQGFTGQGVTVAVLDEGIDLNHPDLSQNLWRNSDEIPGNGIDDDRNGFIDDVHGWNFIDQNPNLNDTEGHGTQVAGIIAAANDGIGITGVAHNAKIMPIKVIQGETPLAQFDANVAAGIDYAANNGAQVINISLGSSSNDPPLPKVEAALRRARQADVVVVFSAGNDRQLLSALEPDRPALYASAGLGIAVGGVDNKRNFYIDSNPAGLKRLNYVVAPAVDVYSTTLGSSYDLLEGTSFAAPFVAGVAALLLSAKPDLPPAEVEAAILSSASQQIQLAL
;
A
#
# COMPACT_ATOMS: atom_id res chain seq x y z
N MET A 1 14.59 -8.16 -16.50
CA MET A 1 14.86 -6.72 -16.39
C MET A 1 13.59 -6.13 -15.82
N SER A 2 13.50 -6.09 -14.49
CA SER A 2 12.34 -5.55 -13.79
C SER A 2 12.73 -4.16 -13.32
N ALA A 3 12.00 -3.15 -13.80
CA ALA A 3 12.17 -1.76 -13.39
C ALA A 3 11.23 -1.44 -12.22
N PHE A 4 11.67 -0.57 -11.31
CA PHE A 4 10.86 -0.13 -10.17
C PHE A 4 9.76 0.82 -10.63
N HIS A 5 8.55 0.57 -10.15
CA HIS A 5 7.44 1.51 -10.27
C HIS A 5 7.29 2.25 -8.95
N LEU A 6 7.20 3.58 -9.00
CA LEU A 6 6.50 4.35 -7.98
C LEU A 6 5.05 3.81 -7.86
N PRO A 7 4.40 3.90 -6.68
CA PRO A 7 2.95 3.78 -6.65
C PRO A 7 2.40 4.85 -7.61
N ARG A 8 1.77 4.41 -8.71
CA ARG A 8 1.30 5.30 -9.78
C ARG A 8 0.38 6.37 -9.20
N GLN A 9 0.85 7.61 -9.15
CA GLN A 9 -0.02 8.77 -8.95
C GLN A 9 -0.91 8.94 -10.19
N PHE A 10 -2.23 8.99 -9.98
CA PHE A 10 -3.21 9.21 -11.03
C PHE A 10 -3.07 10.63 -11.60
N ARG A 11 -2.36 10.79 -12.73
CA ARG A 11 -2.48 11.98 -13.59
C ARG A 11 -3.56 11.73 -14.64
N LEU A 12 -4.68 12.46 -14.54
CA LEU A 12 -5.76 12.48 -15.52
C LEU A 12 -5.25 13.07 -16.85
N GLN A 13 -4.88 12.23 -17.81
CA GLN A 13 -4.93 12.55 -19.24
C GLN A 13 -5.50 11.35 -20.03
N SER A 14 -6.42 11.68 -20.93
CA SER A 14 -7.40 10.83 -21.59
C SER A 14 -6.83 9.92 -22.69
N SER A 15 -6.83 8.59 -22.46
CA SER A 15 -7.12 7.45 -23.39
C SER A 15 -6.42 6.15 -22.91
N PRO A 16 -6.98 4.94 -23.16
CA PRO A 16 -7.55 4.08 -22.13
C PRO A 16 -6.58 3.06 -21.51
N PRO A 17 -6.75 2.72 -20.22
CA PRO A 17 -6.44 1.39 -19.70
C PRO A 17 -7.74 0.62 -19.39
N GLU A 18 -7.88 -0.58 -19.96
CA GLU A 18 -8.78 -1.60 -19.42
C GLU A 18 -8.39 -1.89 -17.95
N PHE A 19 -9.39 -2.16 -17.11
CA PHE A 19 -9.33 -2.46 -15.66
C PHE A 19 -9.51 -1.28 -14.69
N ALA A 20 -10.77 -0.87 -14.51
CA ALA A 20 -11.35 -0.48 -13.22
C ALA A 20 -12.88 -0.63 -13.31
N TYR A 21 -13.50 -1.39 -12.39
CA TYR A 21 -14.94 -1.61 -12.36
C TYR A 21 -15.64 -0.45 -11.65
N ALA A 22 -16.74 -0.01 -12.26
CA ALA A 22 -17.62 1.04 -11.77
C ALA A 22 -18.48 0.57 -10.60
N ALA A 23 -18.61 1.42 -9.58
CA ALA A 23 -19.71 1.37 -8.62
C ALA A 23 -20.13 2.78 -8.23
N ALA A 24 -20.98 3.43 -9.05
CA ALA A 24 -21.89 4.47 -8.56
C ALA A 24 -23.03 4.78 -9.55
N LYS A 25 -24.25 4.73 -9.01
CA LYS A 25 -25.49 5.41 -9.43
C LYS A 25 -26.36 4.76 -10.52
N ASN A 26 -27.44 4.14 -10.05
CA ASN A 26 -28.72 4.11 -10.75
C ASN A 26 -29.79 4.67 -9.79
N LEU A 27 -30.33 5.86 -10.12
CA LEU A 27 -31.64 6.34 -9.70
C LEU A 27 -32.13 7.36 -10.75
N LEU A 28 -32.79 6.79 -11.76
CA LEU A 28 -33.97 7.26 -12.51
C LEU A 28 -34.16 8.77 -12.80
N GLY A 29 -34.41 9.09 -14.08
CA GLY A 29 -35.41 10.10 -14.47
C GLY A 29 -35.04 11.04 -15.63
N GLN A 30 -35.42 10.65 -16.85
CA GLN A 30 -35.39 11.37 -18.15
C GLN A 30 -36.12 12.76 -18.19
N PRO A 31 -36.26 13.45 -19.37
CA PRO A 31 -35.29 13.84 -20.41
C PRO A 31 -35.49 15.31 -20.90
N SER A 32 -34.68 15.73 -21.89
CA SER A 32 -35.07 16.45 -23.14
C SER A 32 -34.28 17.73 -23.48
N GLY A 33 -33.87 17.82 -24.76
CA GLY A 33 -34.02 19.05 -25.54
C GLY A 33 -32.80 19.60 -26.30
N ARG A 34 -32.79 19.35 -27.63
CA ARG A 34 -32.37 20.24 -28.77
C ARG A 34 -30.92 20.77 -28.79
N GLY A 35 -30.19 20.89 -29.89
CA GLY A 35 -30.47 20.81 -31.33
C GLY A 35 -29.40 21.63 -32.09
N PHE A 36 -29.28 21.40 -33.41
CA PHE A 36 -28.54 22.17 -34.44
C PHE A 36 -27.00 22.09 -34.42
N GLY A 37 -26.28 21.99 -35.55
CA GLY A 37 -26.63 21.98 -36.98
C GLY A 37 -25.35 22.14 -37.83
N GLU A 38 -25.38 21.58 -39.05
CA GLU A 38 -24.66 21.97 -40.29
C GLU A 38 -23.11 22.03 -40.28
N GLY A 39 -22.33 21.66 -41.31
CA GLY A 39 -22.56 21.25 -42.69
C GLY A 39 -21.22 21.26 -43.45
N PHE A 40 -21.23 20.71 -44.68
CA PHE A 40 -20.24 20.79 -45.78
C PHE A 40 -19.23 19.65 -46.06
N ALA A 41 -19.55 18.92 -47.15
CA ALA A 41 -18.78 18.64 -48.39
C ALA A 41 -17.32 18.12 -48.32
N GLN A 42 -16.77 17.33 -49.25
CA GLN A 42 -17.15 16.32 -50.27
C GLN A 42 -15.80 15.92 -50.95
N ALA A 43 -15.79 14.79 -51.69
CA ALA A 43 -14.72 14.25 -52.58
C ALA A 43 -13.60 13.46 -51.87
N SER A 44 -13.16 12.26 -52.29
CA SER A 44 -13.38 11.44 -53.50
C SER A 44 -12.82 10.01 -53.24
N GLY A 45 -13.49 8.95 -53.72
CA GLY A 45 -13.13 7.52 -53.52
C GLY A 45 -12.02 7.01 -54.46
N PRO A 46 -12.01 5.73 -54.91
CA PRO A 46 -12.78 4.55 -54.46
C PRO A 46 -11.93 3.24 -54.34
N SER A 47 -12.50 2.16 -53.79
CA SER A 47 -12.55 0.82 -54.45
C SER A 47 -13.16 -0.26 -53.55
N THR A 48 -14.30 -0.80 -53.99
CA THR A 48 -14.98 -2.02 -53.51
C THR A 48 -14.46 -3.27 -54.24
N PRO A 49 -14.74 -4.50 -53.75
CA PRO A 49 -15.97 -5.23 -54.14
C PRO A 49 -16.70 -5.85 -52.92
N ARG A 50 -18.04 -5.76 -52.77
CA ARG A 50 -19.11 -6.56 -53.42
C ARG A 50 -18.98 -8.08 -53.14
N TYR A 51 -19.98 -8.86 -52.73
CA TYR A 51 -21.43 -8.69 -52.62
C TYR A 51 -22.00 -9.75 -51.65
N ALA A 52 -23.15 -9.41 -51.07
CA ALA A 52 -24.08 -10.27 -50.33
C ALA A 52 -24.69 -11.40 -51.21
N HIS A 53 -25.31 -12.40 -50.57
CA HIS A 53 -26.78 -12.51 -50.59
C HIS A 53 -27.30 -13.70 -49.75
N SER A 54 -28.31 -13.38 -48.96
CA SER A 54 -29.28 -14.29 -48.34
C SER A 54 -30.32 -14.77 -49.35
N SER A 55 -30.85 -15.98 -49.18
CA SER A 55 -32.28 -16.25 -49.43
C SER A 55 -32.72 -17.51 -48.67
N ALA A 56 -33.99 -17.50 -48.28
CA ALA A 56 -34.67 -18.50 -47.48
C ALA A 56 -35.63 -19.35 -48.34
N ALA A 57 -36.07 -20.45 -47.71
CA ALA A 57 -37.37 -21.13 -47.85
C ALA A 57 -37.44 -22.54 -48.49
N SER A 58 -37.76 -23.49 -47.61
CA SER A 58 -38.82 -24.53 -47.63
C SER A 58 -38.73 -25.81 -48.49
N SER A 59 -38.70 -26.92 -47.73
CA SER A 59 -39.53 -28.16 -47.79
C SER A 59 -39.38 -29.17 -48.93
N ALA A 60 -39.00 -30.41 -48.58
CA ALA A 60 -39.86 -31.61 -48.62
C ALA A 60 -39.13 -32.84 -48.05
N ALA A 61 -39.88 -33.74 -47.40
CA ALA A 61 -39.42 -34.89 -46.62
C ALA A 61 -39.40 -36.20 -47.42
N SER A 62 -38.61 -37.19 -46.95
CA SER A 62 -38.96 -38.63 -47.01
C SER A 62 -38.01 -39.53 -46.18
N SER A 63 -38.60 -40.25 -45.21
CA SER A 63 -38.28 -41.58 -44.64
C SER A 63 -36.89 -41.86 -44.02
N ALA A 64 -36.69 -42.78 -43.07
CA ALA A 64 -37.41 -43.33 -41.92
C ALA A 64 -36.42 -44.37 -41.32
N ALA A 65 -36.02 -44.25 -40.06
CA ALA A 65 -35.59 -45.40 -39.25
C ALA A 65 -35.60 -45.03 -37.77
N THR A 66 -36.44 -45.74 -37.04
CA THR A 66 -36.71 -45.68 -35.61
C THR A 66 -35.53 -46.09 -34.74
N ASN A 67 -35.29 -45.39 -33.62
CA ASN A 67 -35.02 -46.10 -32.37
C ASN A 67 -35.44 -45.31 -31.12
N ARG A 68 -35.91 -46.09 -30.14
CA ARG A 68 -36.75 -45.71 -29.01
C ARG A 68 -36.09 -44.79 -27.97
N SER A 69 -36.96 -44.03 -27.32
CA SER A 69 -36.76 -43.13 -26.19
C SER A 69 -36.19 -43.78 -24.92
N GLN A 70 -35.30 -43.05 -24.24
CA GLN A 70 -35.21 -43.04 -22.77
C GLN A 70 -35.35 -41.59 -22.29
N PRO A 71 -36.15 -41.31 -21.24
CA PRO A 71 -36.47 -39.95 -20.86
C PRO A 71 -35.30 -39.26 -20.14
N ALA A 72 -35.04 -38.02 -20.54
CA ALA A 72 -34.08 -37.11 -19.92
C ALA A 72 -34.35 -36.98 -18.41
N LYS A 73 -33.35 -37.34 -17.59
CA LYS A 73 -33.30 -36.95 -16.18
C LYS A 73 -33.27 -35.43 -16.10
N ARG A 74 -34.38 -34.83 -15.65
CA ARG A 74 -34.44 -33.43 -15.19
C ARG A 74 -33.27 -33.18 -14.24
N ARG A 75 -32.32 -32.34 -14.66
CA ARG A 75 -31.15 -31.96 -13.87
C ARG A 75 -31.62 -30.98 -12.78
N ARG A 76 -31.34 -31.34 -11.52
CA ARG A 76 -31.61 -30.53 -10.32
C ARG A 76 -30.98 -29.15 -10.47
N THR A 77 -31.79 -28.10 -10.57
CA THR A 77 -31.39 -26.68 -10.59
C THR A 77 -31.16 -26.15 -9.18
N ASN A 78 -30.35 -26.84 -8.37
CA ASN A 78 -29.90 -26.40 -7.05
C ASN A 78 -28.61 -27.12 -6.65
N LEU A 79 -27.51 -26.87 -7.36
CA LEU A 79 -26.19 -27.24 -6.87
C LEU A 79 -25.67 -26.07 -6.04
N SER A 80 -25.91 -26.13 -4.73
CA SER A 80 -25.16 -25.33 -3.78
C SER A 80 -23.67 -25.56 -4.02
N ALA A 81 -22.88 -24.49 -4.19
CA ALA A 81 -21.44 -24.54 -4.32
C ALA A 81 -20.80 -25.58 -3.37
N PRO A 82 -19.90 -26.46 -3.85
CA PRO A 82 -19.23 -27.48 -3.05
C PRO A 82 -18.50 -26.88 -1.84
N PHE A 83 -18.25 -27.68 -0.80
CA PHE A 83 -17.72 -27.18 0.47
C PHE A 83 -16.22 -27.40 0.63
N LEU A 84 -15.54 -26.39 1.18
CA LEU A 84 -14.17 -26.51 1.69
C LEU A 84 -14.21 -26.34 3.22
N LYS A 85 -13.81 -27.38 3.96
CA LYS A 85 -13.64 -27.29 5.43
C LYS A 85 -12.33 -26.57 5.76
N PRO A 86 -12.15 -26.02 6.97
CA PRO A 86 -10.87 -25.51 7.43
C PRO A 86 -9.92 -26.72 7.61
N GLN A 87 -8.64 -26.58 7.27
CA GLN A 87 -7.68 -27.70 7.20
C GLN A 87 -8.08 -28.78 6.16
N GLY A 88 -8.94 -28.42 5.21
CA GLY A 88 -9.43 -29.32 4.17
C GLY A 88 -8.64 -29.19 2.88
N GLN A 89 -8.91 -30.10 1.95
CA GLN A 89 -8.43 -29.99 0.58
C GLN A 89 -9.52 -30.42 -0.40
N VAL A 90 -9.52 -29.82 -1.58
CA VAL A 90 -10.41 -30.17 -2.69
C VAL A 90 -9.60 -30.24 -3.97
N ARG A 91 -9.84 -31.29 -4.75
CA ARG A 91 -9.34 -31.43 -6.12
C ARG A 91 -10.47 -31.07 -7.08
N GLY A 92 -10.17 -30.28 -8.09
CA GLY A 92 -11.13 -29.91 -9.13
C GLY A 92 -10.46 -29.82 -10.49
N ILE A 93 -11.27 -29.51 -11.50
CA ILE A 93 -10.84 -29.31 -12.88
C ILE A 93 -11.57 -28.08 -13.38
N LEU A 94 -10.82 -27.02 -13.68
CA LEU A 94 -11.34 -25.87 -14.43
C LEU A 94 -11.62 -26.33 -15.85
N SER A 95 -12.83 -26.10 -16.35
CA SER A 95 -13.35 -26.62 -17.60
C SER A 95 -14.10 -25.55 -18.39
N SER A 96 -14.27 -25.76 -19.69
CA SER A 96 -14.99 -24.82 -20.55
C SER A 96 -16.50 -24.77 -20.30
N THR A 97 -17.02 -25.68 -19.47
CA THR A 97 -18.43 -25.71 -19.06
C THR A 97 -18.68 -25.00 -17.74
N ASP A 98 -17.63 -24.53 -17.06
CA ASP A 98 -17.77 -23.84 -15.79
C ASP A 98 -18.33 -22.44 -15.99
N SER A 99 -18.81 -21.87 -14.88
CA SER A 99 -19.31 -20.49 -14.90
C SER A 99 -18.18 -19.53 -15.24
N ILE A 100 -18.55 -18.37 -15.77
CA ILE A 100 -17.57 -17.33 -16.11
C ILE A 100 -17.52 -16.31 -14.98
N ASP A 101 -16.32 -15.80 -14.66
CA ASP A 101 -16.18 -14.75 -13.66
C ASP A 101 -16.95 -13.49 -14.08
N PRO A 102 -17.94 -13.03 -13.28
CA PRO A 102 -18.70 -11.83 -13.57
C PRO A 102 -17.86 -10.53 -13.52
N TYR A 103 -16.69 -10.52 -12.87
CA TYR A 103 -15.87 -9.32 -12.68
C TYR A 103 -14.75 -9.16 -13.72
N PHE A 104 -14.32 -10.24 -14.36
CA PHE A 104 -13.26 -10.22 -15.37
C PHE A 104 -13.79 -10.33 -16.81
N GLN A 105 -14.77 -9.46 -17.13
CA GLN A 105 -15.33 -9.26 -18.47
C GLN A 105 -15.66 -10.55 -19.27
N GLY A 106 -16.08 -11.62 -18.60
CA GLY A 106 -16.60 -12.77 -19.33
C GLY A 106 -15.55 -13.70 -19.96
N THR A 107 -14.30 -13.70 -19.50
CA THR A 107 -13.22 -14.49 -20.14
C THR A 107 -12.55 -15.57 -19.28
N TYR A 108 -12.94 -15.73 -18.02
CA TYR A 108 -12.28 -16.64 -17.08
C TYR A 108 -13.26 -17.66 -16.52
N TYR A 109 -12.93 -18.94 -16.59
CA TYR A 109 -13.73 -20.01 -15.98
C TYR A 109 -13.53 -19.99 -14.46
N VAL A 110 -14.58 -20.29 -13.70
CA VAL A 110 -14.53 -20.26 -12.23
C VAL A 110 -15.22 -21.45 -11.57
N ASP A 111 -14.59 -21.93 -10.50
CA ASP A 111 -15.19 -22.84 -9.54
C ASP A 111 -15.28 -22.16 -8.16
N ASP A 112 -16.49 -22.08 -7.60
CA ASP A 112 -16.74 -21.50 -6.28
C ASP A 112 -16.90 -22.61 -5.21
N TYR A 113 -16.14 -22.51 -4.13
CA TYR A 113 -16.21 -23.37 -2.96
C TYR A 113 -16.66 -22.59 -1.72
N ARG A 114 -17.75 -23.01 -1.08
CA ARG A 114 -18.18 -22.42 0.20
C ARG A 114 -17.28 -22.88 1.34
N LEU A 115 -16.65 -21.94 2.01
CA LEU A 115 -15.97 -22.22 3.28
C LEU A 115 -17.02 -22.43 4.39
N ARG A 116 -16.89 -23.54 5.13
CA ARG A 116 -17.78 -23.88 6.26
C ARG A 116 -16.97 -24.20 7.50
N GLY A 117 -17.59 -24.15 8.68
CA GLY A 117 -16.94 -24.51 9.95
C GLY A 117 -15.89 -23.48 10.40
N LEU A 118 -16.03 -22.23 9.96
CA LEU A 118 -15.17 -21.13 10.35
C LEU A 118 -15.59 -20.58 11.71
N THR A 119 -14.62 -20.24 12.55
CA THR A 119 -14.84 -19.54 13.83
C THR A 119 -14.42 -18.08 13.66
N ALA A 120 -15.20 -17.12 14.15
CA ALA A 120 -14.82 -15.71 14.09
C ALA A 120 -13.46 -15.47 14.79
N GLY A 121 -12.63 -14.60 14.21
CA GLY A 121 -11.26 -14.35 14.66
C GLY A 121 -10.24 -15.41 14.22
N GLN A 122 -10.67 -16.55 13.68
CA GLN A 122 -9.77 -17.57 13.17
C GLN A 122 -9.04 -17.06 11.92
N GLN A 123 -7.72 -17.27 11.87
CA GLN A 123 -6.91 -16.95 10.70
C GLN A 123 -6.86 -18.16 9.77
N ILE A 124 -7.20 -17.95 8.50
CA ILE A 124 -7.26 -18.99 7.48
C ILE A 124 -6.33 -18.62 6.35
N GLU A 125 -5.58 -19.61 5.89
CA GLU A 125 -4.91 -19.55 4.60
C GLU A 125 -5.58 -20.52 3.64
N VAL A 126 -5.78 -20.08 2.41
CA VAL A 126 -6.16 -20.93 1.29
C VAL A 126 -5.07 -20.84 0.23
N ARG A 127 -4.66 -22.00 -0.30
CA ARG A 127 -3.70 -22.13 -1.38
C ARG A 127 -4.34 -22.86 -2.55
N LEU A 128 -4.02 -22.42 -3.76
CA LEU A 128 -4.39 -23.04 -5.01
C LEU A 128 -3.12 -23.45 -5.76
N ASN A 129 -3.02 -24.72 -6.14
CA ASN A 129 -1.98 -25.22 -7.02
C ASN A 129 -2.57 -25.69 -8.34
N SER A 130 -1.91 -25.34 -9.43
CA SER A 130 -2.06 -26.01 -10.71
C SER A 130 -0.69 -26.18 -11.37
N ARG A 131 -0.55 -27.23 -12.18
CA ARG A 131 0.59 -27.40 -13.10
C ARG A 131 0.18 -27.14 -14.55
N GLN A 132 -1.11 -26.87 -14.79
CA GLN A 132 -1.72 -26.82 -16.12
C GLN A 132 -2.21 -25.42 -16.49
N PHE A 133 -2.30 -24.51 -15.52
CA PHE A 133 -2.65 -23.11 -15.71
C PHE A 133 -1.98 -22.26 -14.63
N ASP A 134 -1.90 -20.95 -14.89
CA ASP A 134 -1.44 -19.94 -13.95
C ASP A 134 -2.52 -19.68 -12.87
N PRO A 135 -2.33 -20.10 -11.61
CA PRO A 135 -3.37 -20.04 -10.59
C PRO A 135 -3.83 -18.62 -10.24
N TYR A 136 -5.14 -18.39 -10.24
CA TYR A 136 -5.75 -17.18 -9.70
C TYR A 136 -6.81 -17.56 -8.65
N LEU A 137 -6.66 -17.03 -7.45
CA LEU A 137 -7.47 -17.40 -6.29
C LEU A 137 -8.13 -16.16 -5.69
N GLN A 138 -9.44 -16.19 -5.48
CA GLN A 138 -10.15 -15.11 -4.81
C GLN A 138 -10.89 -15.60 -3.57
N LEU A 139 -10.87 -14.80 -2.52
CA LEU A 139 -11.82 -14.84 -1.43
C LEU A 139 -12.97 -13.91 -1.79
N VAL A 140 -14.18 -14.44 -1.86
CA VAL A 140 -15.37 -13.71 -2.31
C VAL A 140 -16.41 -13.70 -1.19
N ASN A 141 -17.08 -12.57 -1.00
CA ASN A 141 -18.19 -12.47 -0.07
C ASN A 141 -19.35 -13.34 -0.57
N GLY A 142 -19.72 -14.34 0.22
CA GLY A 142 -20.73 -15.32 -0.17
C GLY A 142 -22.12 -14.75 -0.39
N ARG A 143 -22.43 -13.58 0.20
CA ARG A 143 -23.70 -12.87 0.07
C ARG A 143 -23.70 -11.88 -1.09
N THR A 144 -22.76 -10.93 -1.12
CA THR A 144 -22.70 -9.88 -2.15
C THR A 144 -22.11 -10.37 -3.46
N LYS A 145 -21.41 -11.51 -3.42
CA LYS A 145 -20.59 -12.06 -4.52
C LYS A 145 -19.43 -11.17 -4.93
N GLN A 146 -19.12 -10.11 -4.19
CA GLN A 146 -17.99 -9.24 -4.49
C GLN A 146 -16.68 -9.89 -4.02
N PRO A 147 -15.59 -9.81 -4.81
CA PRO A 147 -14.27 -10.17 -4.35
C PRO A 147 -13.90 -9.35 -3.11
N ILE A 148 -13.33 -10.01 -2.11
CA ILE A 148 -12.80 -9.39 -0.89
C ILE A 148 -11.28 -9.28 -1.02
N LEU A 149 -10.63 -10.39 -1.36
CA LEU A 149 -9.17 -10.50 -1.51
C LEU A 149 -8.87 -11.43 -2.67
N TYR A 150 -7.72 -11.26 -3.29
CA TYR A 150 -7.22 -12.22 -4.25
C TYR A 150 -5.73 -12.52 -4.04
N GLY A 151 -5.31 -13.58 -4.72
CA GLY A 151 -4.00 -14.20 -4.69
C GLY A 151 -3.65 -14.72 -6.08
N SER A 152 -2.56 -14.26 -6.67
CA SER A 152 -1.96 -14.78 -7.91
C SER A 152 -0.49 -15.14 -7.69
N ASP A 153 0.15 -15.86 -8.63
CA ASP A 153 1.57 -16.22 -8.54
C ASP A 153 2.54 -15.38 -9.39
N LEU A 154 2.02 -14.46 -10.22
CA LEU A 154 2.78 -13.58 -11.13
C LEU A 154 4.14 -14.16 -11.58
N GLY A 155 4.11 -15.20 -12.42
CA GLY A 155 5.26 -15.48 -13.29
C GLY A 155 5.84 -16.90 -13.31
N GLY A 156 5.06 -17.97 -13.11
CA GLY A 156 5.53 -19.29 -13.53
C GLY A 156 4.64 -20.49 -13.23
N THR A 157 4.70 -21.51 -14.09
CA THR A 157 3.99 -22.79 -13.90
C THR A 157 4.69 -23.72 -12.89
N ASN A 158 4.90 -23.24 -11.66
CA ASN A 158 5.25 -24.08 -10.51
C ASN A 158 5.02 -23.32 -9.18
N THR A 159 3.77 -23.39 -8.68
CA THR A 159 3.27 -23.20 -7.29
C THR A 159 2.34 -22.00 -7.02
N ASN A 160 2.07 -21.65 -5.75
CA ASN A 160 0.71 -21.48 -5.21
C ASN A 160 0.16 -20.04 -5.23
N ALA A 161 -0.93 -19.79 -5.94
CA ALA A 161 -1.82 -18.67 -5.58
C ALA A 161 -2.33 -18.85 -4.13
N ARG A 162 -2.36 -17.75 -3.37
CA ARG A 162 -2.57 -17.81 -1.93
C ARG A 162 -3.37 -16.61 -1.43
N VAL A 163 -4.35 -16.87 -0.57
CA VAL A 163 -5.05 -15.84 0.19
C VAL A 163 -4.98 -16.15 1.68
N VAL A 164 -4.78 -15.10 2.49
CA VAL A 164 -4.79 -15.18 3.95
C VAL A 164 -5.79 -14.16 4.48
N PHE A 165 -6.64 -14.56 5.42
CA PHE A 165 -7.66 -13.69 5.98
C PHE A 165 -8.03 -14.07 7.42
N THR A 166 -8.60 -13.11 8.15
CA THR A 166 -9.23 -13.33 9.45
C THR A 166 -10.74 -13.46 9.27
N VAL A 167 -11.33 -14.52 9.83
CA VAL A 167 -12.77 -14.77 9.73
C VAL A 167 -13.52 -13.69 10.50
N GLN A 168 -14.36 -12.94 9.78
CA GLN A 168 -15.24 -11.93 10.36
C GLN A 168 -16.54 -12.56 10.88
N PRO A 169 -17.13 -12.04 11.97
CA PRO A 169 -18.43 -12.48 12.46
C PRO A 169 -19.49 -12.37 11.36
N GLN A 170 -20.37 -13.36 11.27
CA GLN A 170 -21.54 -13.36 10.36
C GLN A 170 -21.21 -13.26 8.86
N THR A 171 -19.94 -13.30 8.46
CA THR A 171 -19.54 -13.27 7.05
C THR A 171 -19.53 -14.67 6.44
N GLN A 172 -20.14 -14.80 5.26
CA GLN A 172 -20.05 -16.00 4.44
C GLN A 172 -18.92 -15.85 3.43
N TYR A 173 -18.10 -16.87 3.26
CA TYR A 173 -16.95 -16.83 2.34
C TYR A 173 -17.08 -17.89 1.25
N LEU A 174 -16.72 -17.49 0.03
CA LEU A 174 -16.45 -18.35 -1.10
C LEU A 174 -14.96 -18.29 -1.41
N VAL A 175 -14.38 -19.44 -1.76
CA VAL A 175 -13.10 -19.54 -2.43
C VAL A 175 -13.41 -19.72 -3.90
N ARG A 176 -13.04 -18.75 -4.71
CA ARG A 176 -13.18 -18.80 -6.16
C ARG A 176 -11.84 -19.17 -6.77
N VAL A 177 -11.83 -20.27 -7.51
CA VAL A 177 -10.69 -20.77 -8.26
C VAL A 177 -10.83 -20.32 -9.71
N SER A 178 -9.80 -19.69 -10.26
CA SER A 178 -9.70 -19.32 -11.67
C SER A 178 -8.25 -19.40 -12.15
N SER A 179 -7.98 -18.85 -13.33
CA SER A 179 -6.64 -18.72 -13.92
C SER A 179 -6.29 -17.26 -14.18
N ASP A 180 -5.01 -16.89 -14.10
CA ASP A 180 -4.57 -15.52 -14.37
C ASP A 180 -4.58 -15.21 -15.89
N GLN A 181 -4.62 -16.26 -16.71
CA GLN A 181 -4.72 -16.19 -18.16
C GLN A 181 -6.11 -16.56 -18.66
N ARG A 182 -6.58 -15.89 -19.72
CA ARG A 182 -7.94 -16.04 -20.27
C ARG A 182 -8.22 -17.49 -20.68
N ARG A 183 -9.37 -18.02 -20.27
CA ARG A 183 -9.93 -19.33 -20.66
C ARG A 183 -9.01 -20.54 -20.48
N GLN A 184 -8.06 -20.49 -19.55
CA GLN A 184 -7.28 -21.68 -19.23
C GLN A 184 -8.13 -22.71 -18.47
N ILE A 185 -7.81 -23.98 -18.71
CA ILE A 185 -8.49 -25.13 -18.12
C ILE A 185 -7.43 -26.07 -17.55
N GLY A 186 -7.80 -26.87 -16.56
CA GLY A 186 -6.89 -27.86 -16.01
C GLY A 186 -7.22 -28.29 -14.60
N SER A 187 -6.58 -29.37 -14.18
CA SER A 187 -6.68 -29.90 -12.83
C SER A 187 -5.96 -29.03 -11.81
N TYR A 188 -6.55 -28.91 -10.62
CA TYR A 188 -5.98 -28.13 -9.53
C TYR A 188 -6.23 -28.77 -8.17
N LEU A 189 -5.52 -28.24 -7.16
CA LEU A 189 -5.65 -28.61 -5.76
C LEU A 189 -5.77 -27.35 -4.90
N VAL A 190 -6.92 -27.19 -4.26
CA VAL A 190 -7.15 -26.20 -3.21
C VAL A 190 -6.86 -26.84 -1.85
N LYS A 191 -6.07 -26.17 -1.02
CA LYS A 191 -5.87 -26.54 0.39
C LYS A 191 -6.22 -25.35 1.26
N SER A 192 -6.99 -25.57 2.31
CA SER A 192 -7.13 -24.61 3.39
C SER A 192 -6.32 -25.07 4.59
N ARG A 193 -5.79 -24.14 5.37
CA ARG A 193 -5.24 -24.41 6.70
C ARG A 193 -5.67 -23.33 7.66
N VAL A 194 -5.89 -23.75 8.90
CA VAL A 194 -6.03 -22.85 10.03
C VAL A 194 -4.63 -22.46 10.45
N LEU A 195 -4.36 -21.16 10.47
CA LEU A 195 -3.09 -20.65 10.95
C LEU A 195 -3.11 -20.68 12.48
N LYS A 196 -1.95 -20.96 13.08
CA LYS A 196 -1.80 -20.80 14.53
C LYS A 196 -2.05 -19.33 14.85
N PRO A 197 -2.88 -19.01 15.87
CA PRO A 197 -3.06 -17.63 16.29
C PRO A 197 -1.69 -17.03 16.57
N ILE A 198 -1.38 -15.91 15.91
CA ILE A 198 -0.33 -15.03 16.42
C ILE A 198 -0.87 -14.45 17.73
N ALA A 199 0.02 -14.24 18.72
CA ALA A 199 -0.39 -13.73 20.02
C ALA A 199 -1.34 -12.52 19.89
N SER A 200 -2.33 -12.44 20.77
CA SER A 200 -3.58 -11.68 20.60
C SER A 200 -3.42 -10.18 20.40
N ASP A 201 -2.24 -9.64 20.71
CA ASP A 201 -1.79 -8.26 20.52
C ASP A 201 -1.29 -7.96 19.08
N PHE A 202 -1.27 -8.95 18.18
CA PHE A 202 -0.76 -8.79 16.82
C PHE A 202 -1.71 -9.32 15.74
N ASN A 203 -2.04 -8.46 14.77
CA ASN A 203 -2.89 -8.77 13.63
C ASN A 203 -2.08 -8.95 12.34
N LEU A 204 -2.50 -9.87 11.48
CA LEU A 204 -1.83 -10.15 10.20
C LEU A 204 -1.85 -8.99 9.21
N PHE A 205 -2.82 -8.09 9.31
CA PHE A 205 -2.96 -6.94 8.42
C PHE A 205 -2.27 -5.71 9.01
N TYR A 206 -2.70 -5.31 10.19
CA TYR A 206 -2.29 -4.04 10.81
C TYR A 206 -1.26 -4.17 11.94
N GLY A 207 -0.67 -5.35 12.14
CA GLY A 207 0.35 -5.57 13.17
C GLY A 207 -0.15 -5.24 14.57
N TYR A 208 0.54 -4.34 15.26
CA TYR A 208 0.19 -3.88 16.61
C TYR A 208 -0.93 -2.82 16.64
N GLY A 209 -1.43 -2.37 15.48
CA GLY A 209 -2.57 -1.46 15.38
C GLY A 209 -2.19 -0.04 14.98
N LEU A 210 -3.15 0.87 15.16
CA LEU A 210 -3.03 2.29 14.82
C LEU A 210 -2.10 3.00 15.80
N VAL A 211 -1.13 3.75 15.29
CA VAL A 211 -0.24 4.57 16.13
C VAL A 211 -1.02 5.58 16.97
N ASP A 212 -0.68 5.69 18.25
CA ASP A 212 -1.21 6.68 19.20
C ASP A 212 -0.03 7.39 19.87
N ALA A 213 0.24 8.62 19.41
CA ALA A 213 1.38 9.43 19.85
C ALA A 213 1.27 9.81 21.33
N ALA A 214 0.08 10.21 21.77
CA ALA A 214 -0.17 10.59 23.15
C ALA A 214 0.04 9.42 24.11
N ALA A 215 -0.45 8.23 23.77
CA ALA A 215 -0.23 7.04 24.56
C ALA A 215 1.25 6.60 24.57
N ALA A 216 1.97 6.76 23.45
CA ALA A 216 3.41 6.48 23.39
C ALA A 216 4.21 7.43 24.30
N ILE A 217 3.92 8.75 24.24
CA ILE A 217 4.57 9.78 25.07
C ILE A 217 4.30 9.52 26.56
N ASN A 218 3.06 9.21 26.94
CA ASN A 218 2.70 8.87 28.33
C ASN A 218 3.53 7.68 28.85
N ARG A 219 3.75 6.68 28.00
CA ARG A 219 4.53 5.49 28.36
C ARG A 219 5.99 5.84 28.68
N VAL A 220 6.64 6.65 27.85
CA VAL A 220 8.07 6.96 28.03
C VAL A 220 8.30 8.01 29.11
N THR A 221 7.38 8.95 29.29
CA THR A 221 7.49 10.00 30.32
C THR A 221 7.00 9.54 31.69
N GLY A 222 6.16 8.50 31.76
CA GLY A 222 5.50 8.04 32.99
C GLY A 222 4.44 9.01 33.51
N GLN A 223 4.13 10.06 32.75
CA GLN A 223 3.14 11.04 33.12
C GLN A 223 1.78 10.61 32.51
N THR A 224 0.71 10.60 33.32
CA THR A 224 -0.64 10.33 32.81
C THR A 224 -1.19 11.62 32.22
N LEU A 225 -0.78 11.96 31.00
CA LEU A 225 -1.03 13.28 30.42
C LEU A 225 -2.21 13.26 29.46
N PHE A 226 -3.36 12.81 29.97
CA PHE A 226 -4.60 13.21 29.34
C PHE A 226 -5.01 14.53 29.95
N LYS A 227 -4.68 15.66 29.30
CA LYS A 227 -5.66 16.76 29.33
C LYS A 227 -6.96 16.17 28.76
N PRO A 228 -8.12 16.40 29.38
CA PRO A 228 -9.38 15.95 28.81
C PRO A 228 -9.43 16.39 27.35
N ALA A 229 -9.87 15.52 26.44
CA ALA A 229 -9.98 15.83 25.01
C ALA A 229 -10.77 17.13 24.71
N ALA A 230 -11.53 17.63 25.68
CA ALA A 230 -12.21 18.92 25.63
C ALA A 230 -11.25 20.13 25.57
N ASP A 231 -10.00 20.00 26.03
CA ASP A 231 -9.02 21.10 26.10
C ASP A 231 -8.02 21.10 24.92
N VAL A 232 -8.06 20.09 24.05
CA VAL A 232 -7.19 19.96 22.89
C VAL A 232 -8.02 20.20 21.62
N PRO A 233 -7.67 21.19 20.78
CA PRO A 233 -8.42 21.45 19.55
C PRO A 233 -8.44 20.24 18.64
N VAL A 234 -9.63 19.87 18.16
CA VAL A 234 -9.78 18.95 17.03
C VAL A 234 -9.53 19.74 15.76
N LEU A 235 -8.50 19.36 15.00
CA LEU A 235 -8.12 20.08 13.78
C LEU A 235 -9.10 19.80 12.64
N GLY A 236 -9.50 18.54 12.48
CA GLY A 236 -10.47 18.07 11.50
C GLY A 236 -10.07 18.36 10.05
N GLY A 237 -11.04 18.25 9.15
CA GLY A 237 -10.86 18.59 7.74
C GLY A 237 -9.65 17.90 7.10
N ASN A 238 -8.78 18.69 6.48
CA ASN A 238 -7.57 18.23 5.81
C ASN A 238 -6.47 17.74 6.78
N GLN A 239 -6.58 18.01 8.08
CA GLN A 239 -5.60 17.60 9.10
C GLN A 239 -6.13 16.46 10.00
N TRP A 240 -7.17 15.74 9.56
CA TRP A 240 -7.76 14.61 10.30
C TRP A 240 -6.75 13.55 10.74
N GLY A 241 -5.67 13.36 9.96
CA GLY A 241 -4.62 12.39 10.27
C GLY A 241 -3.87 12.73 11.56
N LEU A 242 -3.65 14.02 11.83
CA LEU A 242 -2.99 14.51 13.05
C LEU A 242 -3.85 14.23 14.28
N ASP A 243 -5.17 14.43 14.17
CA ASP A 243 -6.13 14.04 15.21
C ASP A 243 -6.14 12.53 15.42
N LEU A 244 -6.08 11.75 14.33
CA LEU A 244 -6.17 10.28 14.42
C LEU A 244 -4.96 9.69 15.16
N VAL A 245 -3.75 10.21 14.90
CA VAL A 245 -2.53 9.79 15.62
C VAL A 245 -2.35 10.50 16.96
N ARG A 246 -3.24 11.44 17.29
CA ARG A 246 -3.27 12.19 18.56
C ARG A 246 -2.02 13.05 18.79
N ALA A 247 -1.54 13.68 17.71
CA ALA A 247 -0.41 14.61 17.77
C ALA A 247 -0.74 15.91 18.55
N PRO A 248 -1.94 16.53 18.41
CA PRO A 248 -2.29 17.74 19.17
C PRO A 248 -2.20 17.57 20.69
N GLU A 249 -2.56 16.41 21.23
CA GLU A 249 -2.41 16.12 22.65
C GLU A 249 -0.95 16.14 23.10
N VAL A 250 -0.03 15.71 22.25
CA VAL A 250 1.42 15.74 22.51
C VAL A 250 1.95 17.18 22.45
N TRP A 251 1.54 17.96 21.45
CA TRP A 251 1.92 19.37 21.34
C TRP A 251 1.44 20.19 22.54
N SER A 252 0.26 19.87 23.08
CA SER A 252 -0.28 20.53 24.29
C SER A 252 0.59 20.38 25.54
N GLN A 253 1.57 19.48 25.49
CA GLN A 253 2.57 19.21 26.53
C GLN A 253 3.93 19.88 26.23
N GLY A 254 4.06 20.57 25.09
CA GLY A 254 5.29 21.24 24.66
C GLY A 254 6.25 20.36 23.86
N PHE A 255 5.89 19.12 23.55
CA PHE A 255 6.69 18.25 22.69
C PHE A 255 6.23 18.42 21.24
N THR A 256 7.12 18.96 20.40
CA THR A 256 6.80 19.36 19.03
C THR A 256 7.82 18.84 18.01
N GLY A 257 8.75 17.98 18.44
CA GLY A 257 9.88 17.52 17.61
C GLY A 257 11.11 18.44 17.67
N GLN A 258 11.06 19.51 18.47
CA GLN A 258 12.18 20.45 18.62
C GLN A 258 13.47 19.71 18.99
N GLY A 259 14.57 20.01 18.29
CA GLY A 259 15.89 19.41 18.53
C GLY A 259 16.08 18.02 17.91
N VAL A 260 15.09 17.51 17.18
CA VAL A 260 15.18 16.24 16.46
C VAL A 260 15.34 16.50 14.96
N THR A 261 16.29 15.82 14.35
CA THR A 261 16.52 15.75 12.92
C THR A 261 15.96 14.44 12.38
N VAL A 262 15.09 14.56 11.37
CA VAL A 262 14.49 13.45 10.63
C VAL A 262 15.03 13.46 9.21
N ALA A 263 15.77 12.43 8.84
CA ALA A 263 16.22 12.24 7.47
C ALA A 263 15.10 11.66 6.60
N VAL A 264 14.90 12.24 5.42
CA VAL A 264 13.93 11.79 4.41
C VAL A 264 14.71 11.28 3.22
N LEU A 265 14.81 9.94 3.11
CA LEU A 265 15.43 9.27 1.98
C LEU A 265 14.37 9.08 0.89
N ASP A 266 14.42 9.93 -0.12
CA ASP A 266 13.39 10.02 -1.15
C ASP A 266 13.97 10.53 -2.49
N GLU A 267 13.15 11.15 -3.32
CA GLU A 267 13.54 11.74 -4.61
C GLU A 267 13.97 13.22 -4.53
N GLY A 268 14.18 13.75 -3.33
CA GLY A 268 14.54 15.16 -3.12
C GLY A 268 13.49 15.91 -2.30
N ILE A 269 13.60 17.23 -2.26
CA ILE A 269 12.61 18.11 -1.62
C ILE A 269 12.54 19.47 -2.33
N ASP A 270 11.37 20.13 -2.32
CA ASP A 270 11.26 21.55 -2.64
C ASP A 270 11.78 22.39 -1.46
N LEU A 271 13.08 22.72 -1.50
CA LEU A 271 13.75 23.52 -0.46
C LEU A 271 13.13 24.92 -0.28
N ASN A 272 12.38 25.42 -1.27
CA ASN A 272 11.79 26.75 -1.23
C ASN A 272 10.31 26.72 -0.82
N HIS A 273 9.75 25.55 -0.50
CA HIS A 273 8.37 25.46 -0.07
C HIS A 273 8.18 26.26 1.23
N PRO A 274 7.24 27.24 1.28
CA PRO A 274 7.13 28.15 2.42
C PRO A 274 6.90 27.42 3.74
N ASP A 275 6.10 26.36 3.70
CA ASP A 275 5.72 25.53 4.87
C ASP A 275 6.84 24.54 5.31
N LEU A 276 7.94 24.41 4.55
CA LEU A 276 9.06 23.51 4.87
C LEU A 276 10.37 24.25 5.14
N SER A 277 10.58 25.39 4.50
CA SER A 277 11.85 26.13 4.51
C SER A 277 12.40 26.42 5.91
N GLN A 278 11.53 26.69 6.89
CA GLN A 278 11.93 26.96 8.28
C GLN A 278 12.42 25.70 9.02
N ASN A 279 12.02 24.53 8.54
CA ASN A 279 12.31 23.23 9.14
C ASN A 279 13.31 22.40 8.35
N LEU A 280 14.02 22.97 7.40
CA LEU A 280 15.16 22.29 6.78
C LEU A 280 16.32 22.16 7.77
N TRP A 281 16.89 20.97 7.85
CA TRP A 281 18.18 20.75 8.49
C TRP A 281 19.26 21.52 7.72
N ARG A 282 20.26 22.01 8.43
CA ARG A 282 21.40 22.71 7.85
C ARG A 282 22.68 22.16 8.45
N ASN A 283 23.60 21.68 7.59
CA ASN A 283 24.96 21.39 7.99
C ASN A 283 25.61 22.70 8.46
N SER A 284 25.94 22.80 9.74
CA SER A 284 26.58 24.00 10.30
C SER A 284 28.05 24.11 9.91
N ASP A 285 28.64 23.00 9.48
CA ASP A 285 30.08 22.86 9.27
C ASP A 285 30.46 23.13 7.81
N GLU A 286 29.47 23.33 6.94
CA GLU A 286 29.62 23.72 5.53
C GLU A 286 29.48 25.24 5.30
N ILE A 287 30.34 25.78 4.43
CA ILE A 287 30.23 27.14 3.89
C ILE A 287 29.54 27.07 2.52
N PRO A 288 28.29 27.56 2.40
CA PRO A 288 27.51 27.35 1.18
C PRO A 288 28.16 27.89 -0.10
N GLY A 289 28.37 27.00 -1.07
CA GLY A 289 28.72 27.33 -2.45
C GLY A 289 30.19 27.70 -2.64
N ASN A 290 31.07 27.25 -1.77
CA ASN A 290 32.52 27.47 -1.91
C ASN A 290 33.20 26.37 -2.73
N GLY A 291 32.52 25.27 -3.05
CA GLY A 291 33.05 24.13 -3.81
C GLY A 291 34.02 23.26 -3.01
N ILE A 292 33.99 23.32 -1.69
CA ILE A 292 34.87 22.60 -0.76
C ILE A 292 34.01 21.72 0.15
N ASP A 293 34.55 20.56 0.52
CA ASP A 293 34.04 19.71 1.60
C ASP A 293 34.70 20.21 2.89
N ASP A 294 34.03 21.14 3.58
CA ASP A 294 34.60 21.91 4.69
C ASP A 294 34.70 21.06 5.96
N ASP A 295 33.71 20.18 6.17
CA ASP A 295 33.64 19.27 7.32
C ASP A 295 34.40 17.95 7.09
N ARG A 296 34.84 17.69 5.84
CA ARG A 296 35.58 16.50 5.40
C ARG A 296 34.78 15.21 5.55
N ASN A 297 33.47 15.29 5.43
CA ASN A 297 32.57 14.15 5.48
C ASN A 297 32.50 13.38 4.13
N GLY A 298 33.10 13.93 3.08
CA GLY A 298 33.14 13.37 1.73
C GLY A 298 32.13 13.98 0.75
N PHE A 299 31.38 15.00 1.16
CA PHE A 299 30.24 15.56 0.43
C PHE A 299 30.35 17.09 0.32
N ILE A 300 30.83 17.56 -0.84
CA ILE A 300 31.07 18.99 -1.10
C ILE A 300 29.77 19.80 -1.05
N ASP A 301 29.72 20.86 -0.25
CA ASP A 301 28.59 21.80 -0.16
C ASP A 301 27.25 21.13 0.22
N ASP A 302 27.25 20.08 1.05
CA ASP A 302 26.05 19.34 1.48
C ASP A 302 25.18 20.07 2.53
N VAL A 303 25.03 21.39 2.34
CA VAL A 303 24.41 22.36 3.26
C VAL A 303 23.07 21.91 3.83
N HIS A 304 22.22 21.24 3.03
CA HIS A 304 20.92 20.74 3.47
C HIS A 304 20.79 19.22 3.40
N GLY A 305 21.80 18.53 2.86
CA GLY A 305 21.74 17.10 2.55
C GLY A 305 22.45 16.77 1.24
N TRP A 306 22.31 15.51 0.80
CA TRP A 306 23.07 15.00 -0.35
C TRP A 306 22.21 14.27 -1.38
N ASN A 307 22.61 14.37 -2.66
CA ASN A 307 22.06 13.60 -3.76
C ASN A 307 23.00 12.46 -4.18
N PHE A 308 22.63 11.23 -3.84
CA PHE A 308 23.36 10.00 -4.16
C PHE A 308 23.16 9.52 -5.61
N ILE A 309 22.22 10.09 -6.36
CA ILE A 309 22.05 9.79 -7.79
C ILE A 309 23.15 10.49 -8.58
N ASP A 310 23.30 11.80 -8.40
CA ASP A 310 24.20 12.63 -9.20
C ASP A 310 25.50 13.02 -8.46
N GLN A 311 25.65 12.59 -7.20
CA GLN A 311 26.82 12.84 -6.35
C GLN A 311 27.12 14.34 -6.20
N ASN A 312 26.12 15.11 -5.78
CA ASN A 312 26.19 16.56 -5.61
C ASN A 312 25.17 17.06 -4.57
N PRO A 313 25.16 18.35 -4.19
CA PRO A 313 24.20 18.89 -3.22
C PRO A 313 22.83 19.29 -3.84
N ASN A 314 22.56 18.93 -5.10
CA ASN A 314 21.28 19.27 -5.74
C ASN A 314 20.17 18.34 -5.28
N LEU A 315 19.33 18.85 -4.38
CA LEU A 315 18.22 18.14 -3.76
C LEU A 315 16.87 18.37 -4.43
N ASN A 316 16.83 19.01 -5.61
CA ASN A 316 15.58 19.37 -6.26
C ASN A 316 14.66 18.16 -6.45
N ASP A 317 13.46 18.31 -5.91
CA ASP A 317 12.34 17.41 -6.15
C ASP A 317 11.69 17.73 -7.50
N THR A 318 11.55 16.72 -8.34
CA THR A 318 10.96 16.85 -9.67
C THR A 318 9.59 16.17 -9.80
N GLU A 319 9.20 15.34 -8.83
CA GLU A 319 7.94 14.58 -8.89
C GLU A 319 7.00 14.93 -7.73
N GLY A 320 7.54 15.36 -6.59
CA GLY A 320 6.81 15.93 -5.45
C GLY A 320 6.71 14.99 -4.25
N HIS A 321 7.09 13.72 -4.38
CA HIS A 321 6.88 12.71 -3.35
C HIS A 321 7.68 13.01 -2.08
N GLY A 322 8.96 13.37 -2.21
CA GLY A 322 9.78 13.72 -1.06
C GLY A 322 9.30 15.00 -0.35
N THR A 323 8.82 15.99 -1.12
CA THR A 323 8.16 17.18 -0.58
C THR A 323 6.89 16.84 0.19
N GLN A 324 6.06 15.93 -0.33
CA GLN A 324 4.83 15.45 0.30
C GLN A 324 5.11 14.71 1.62
N VAL A 325 6.11 13.83 1.62
CA VAL A 325 6.55 13.07 2.80
C VAL A 325 7.08 14.02 3.88
N ALA A 326 7.94 14.97 3.51
CA ALA A 326 8.50 15.95 4.45
C ALA A 326 7.42 16.80 5.13
N GLY A 327 6.37 17.22 4.40
CA GLY A 327 5.26 18.00 4.95
C GLY A 327 4.51 17.27 6.08
N ILE A 328 4.25 15.98 5.90
CA ILE A 328 3.57 15.16 6.92
C ILE A 328 4.42 15.08 8.20
N ILE A 329 5.75 15.02 8.06
CA ILE A 329 6.67 14.96 9.20
C ILE A 329 6.73 16.32 9.91
N ALA A 330 7.08 17.39 9.19
CA ALA A 330 7.49 18.66 9.81
C ALA A 330 7.13 19.91 9.00
N ALA A 331 6.00 19.94 8.29
CA ALA A 331 5.42 21.23 7.89
C ALA A 331 5.27 22.13 9.13
N ALA A 332 5.57 23.42 8.98
CA ALA A 332 5.63 24.35 10.09
C ALA A 332 4.22 24.57 10.69
N ASN A 333 4.17 24.95 11.96
CA ASN A 333 2.93 25.40 12.58
C ASN A 333 2.90 26.94 12.60
N ASP A 334 2.79 27.54 11.41
CA ASP A 334 2.94 28.99 11.20
C ASP A 334 1.66 29.66 10.65
N GLY A 335 0.59 28.88 10.48
CA GLY A 335 -0.70 29.34 9.94
C GLY A 335 -0.77 29.35 8.42
N ILE A 336 0.25 28.85 7.72
CA ILE A 336 0.26 28.60 6.28
C ILE A 336 0.01 27.11 6.05
N GLY A 337 -0.81 26.76 5.06
CA GLY A 337 -0.83 25.37 4.58
C GLY A 337 -1.32 24.34 5.60
N ILE A 338 -0.42 23.43 5.96
CA ILE A 338 -0.68 22.31 6.87
C ILE A 338 0.20 22.41 8.12
N THR A 339 0.22 21.35 8.92
CA THR A 339 1.14 21.24 10.06
C THR A 339 1.62 19.81 10.11
N GLY A 340 2.93 19.62 10.26
CA GLY A 340 3.53 18.29 10.38
C GLY A 340 3.30 17.70 11.76
N VAL A 341 3.40 16.37 11.88
CA VAL A 341 3.29 15.67 13.18
C VAL A 341 4.31 16.19 14.19
N ALA A 342 5.54 16.44 13.75
CA ALA A 342 6.64 16.99 14.52
C ALA A 342 7.05 18.35 13.94
N HIS A 343 6.13 19.32 14.00
CA HIS A 343 6.22 20.61 13.30
C HIS A 343 7.41 21.53 13.68
N ASN A 344 8.26 21.15 14.65
CA ASN A 344 9.53 21.85 14.96
C ASN A 344 10.77 20.95 14.78
N ALA A 345 10.60 19.73 14.25
CA ALA A 345 11.73 18.88 13.84
C ALA A 345 12.43 19.47 12.60
N LYS A 346 13.68 19.06 12.39
CA LYS A 346 14.45 19.42 11.18
C LYS A 346 14.44 18.29 10.17
N ILE A 347 14.19 18.60 8.91
CA ILE A 347 14.18 17.64 7.80
C ILE A 347 15.55 17.66 7.12
N MET A 348 16.23 16.50 7.12
CA MET A 348 17.45 16.27 6.35
C MET A 348 17.07 15.53 5.05
N PRO A 349 16.82 16.22 3.94
CA PRO A 349 16.53 15.58 2.65
C PRO A 349 17.75 14.83 2.12
N ILE A 350 17.55 13.59 1.69
CA ILE A 350 18.59 12.77 1.06
C ILE A 350 18.01 12.15 -0.20
N LYS A 351 18.51 12.56 -1.36
CA LYS A 351 18.01 12.08 -2.65
C LYS A 351 18.70 10.76 -3.02
N VAL A 352 17.95 9.67 -3.01
CA VAL A 352 18.47 8.30 -3.24
C VAL A 352 17.87 7.62 -4.48
N ILE A 353 16.79 8.18 -5.01
CA ILE A 353 16.12 7.71 -6.24
C ILE A 353 15.71 8.88 -7.14
N GLN A 354 15.45 8.58 -8.41
CA GLN A 354 14.69 9.43 -9.32
C GLN A 354 14.10 8.52 -10.41
N GLY A 355 12.78 8.58 -10.62
CA GLY A 355 12.08 7.67 -11.51
C GLY A 355 12.45 6.18 -11.31
N GLU A 356 12.56 5.44 -12.41
CA GLU A 356 12.93 4.02 -12.36
C GLU A 356 14.43 3.84 -12.04
N THR A 357 14.73 3.32 -10.84
CA THR A 357 16.12 3.08 -10.39
C THR A 357 16.43 1.59 -10.35
N PRO A 358 17.46 1.04 -11.02
CA PRO A 358 17.78 -0.40 -10.97
C PRO A 358 18.04 -0.91 -9.55
N LEU A 359 17.63 -2.15 -9.23
CA LEU A 359 17.71 -2.72 -7.87
C LEU A 359 19.10 -2.60 -7.21
N ALA A 360 20.16 -2.87 -7.96
CA ALA A 360 21.52 -2.77 -7.43
C ALA A 360 21.94 -1.33 -7.10
N GLN A 361 21.43 -0.35 -7.85
CA GLN A 361 21.64 1.07 -7.58
C GLN A 361 20.77 1.53 -6.41
N PHE A 362 19.51 1.07 -6.34
CA PHE A 362 18.63 1.32 -5.19
C PHE A 362 19.26 0.82 -3.89
N ASP A 363 19.75 -0.43 -3.86
CA ASP A 363 20.44 -1.00 -2.70
C ASP A 363 21.68 -0.18 -2.31
N ALA A 364 22.45 0.31 -3.29
CA ALA A 364 23.63 1.14 -3.03
C ALA A 364 23.28 2.53 -2.50
N ASN A 365 22.36 3.25 -3.14
CA ASN A 365 22.00 4.62 -2.81
C ASN A 365 21.29 4.72 -1.47
N VAL A 366 20.31 3.83 -1.23
CA VAL A 366 19.57 3.82 0.04
C VAL A 366 20.52 3.46 1.19
N ALA A 367 21.44 2.51 1.00
CA ALA A 367 22.44 2.20 2.02
C ALA A 367 23.37 3.37 2.32
N ALA A 368 23.87 4.06 1.29
CA ALA A 368 24.72 5.23 1.45
C ALA A 368 23.98 6.40 2.12
N GLY A 369 22.70 6.61 1.77
CA GLY A 369 21.84 7.60 2.40
C GLY A 369 21.57 7.30 3.88
N ILE A 370 21.40 6.03 4.25
CA ILE A 370 21.23 5.62 5.66
C ILE A 370 22.49 5.93 6.46
N ASP A 371 23.66 5.57 5.92
CA ASP A 371 24.94 5.85 6.57
C ASP A 371 25.20 7.35 6.68
N TYR A 372 24.91 8.13 5.63
CA TYR A 372 25.01 9.60 5.64
C TYR A 372 24.12 10.22 6.71
N ALA A 373 22.84 9.81 6.77
CA ALA A 373 21.89 10.32 7.76
C ALA A 373 22.39 10.10 9.19
N ALA A 374 22.83 8.88 9.48
CA ALA A 374 23.34 8.53 10.81
C ALA A 374 24.62 9.31 11.15
N ASN A 375 25.55 9.43 10.21
CA ASN A 375 26.82 10.15 10.43
C ASN A 375 26.62 11.66 10.59
N ASN A 376 25.58 12.23 9.97
CA ASN A 376 25.23 13.65 10.08
C ASN A 376 24.19 13.95 11.18
N GLY A 377 23.99 13.01 12.11
CA GLY A 377 23.24 13.23 13.34
C GLY A 377 21.71 13.19 13.21
N ALA A 378 21.17 12.57 12.16
CA ALA A 378 19.74 12.27 12.11
C ALA A 378 19.39 11.24 13.19
N GLN A 379 18.38 11.52 14.02
CA GLN A 379 17.90 10.57 15.03
C GLN A 379 16.75 9.68 14.50
N VAL A 380 16.08 10.11 13.43
CA VAL A 380 15.04 9.33 12.76
C VAL A 380 15.31 9.31 11.25
N ILE A 381 15.12 8.17 10.61
CA ILE A 381 15.17 8.01 9.15
C ILE A 381 13.81 7.54 8.66
N ASN A 382 13.19 8.27 7.74
CA ASN A 382 12.02 7.85 6.99
C ASN A 382 12.43 7.36 5.59
N ILE A 383 12.03 6.14 5.25
CA ILE A 383 12.20 5.55 3.91
C ILE A 383 10.82 5.16 3.39
N SER A 384 10.23 6.04 2.58
CA SER A 384 8.94 5.82 1.93
C SER A 384 9.09 5.14 0.55
N LEU A 385 10.08 4.25 0.43
CA LEU A 385 10.50 3.59 -0.81
C LEU A 385 10.57 2.08 -0.61
N GLY A 386 10.45 1.30 -1.68
CA GLY A 386 10.65 -0.14 -1.56
C GLY A 386 10.75 -0.93 -2.86
N SER A 387 11.04 -2.21 -2.68
CA SER A 387 11.06 -3.26 -3.68
C SER A 387 10.28 -4.49 -3.22
N SER A 388 9.75 -5.25 -4.18
CA SER A 388 8.87 -6.37 -3.85
C SER A 388 9.56 -7.34 -2.90
N SER A 389 8.81 -7.92 -1.95
CA SER A 389 9.35 -8.99 -1.09
C SER A 389 9.81 -10.23 -1.88
N ASN A 390 9.37 -10.37 -3.14
CA ASN A 390 9.80 -11.41 -4.07
C ASN A 390 11.10 -11.08 -4.83
N ASP A 391 11.53 -9.82 -4.83
CA ASP A 391 12.81 -9.43 -5.43
C ASP A 391 14.00 -9.96 -4.62
N PRO A 392 15.22 -10.02 -5.21
CA PRO A 392 16.44 -10.32 -4.47
C PRO A 392 16.60 -9.44 -3.19
N PRO A 393 17.25 -9.97 -2.13
CA PRO A 393 17.53 -9.19 -0.92
C PRO A 393 18.37 -7.92 -1.20
N LEU A 394 18.31 -6.95 -0.28
CA LEU A 394 19.06 -5.69 -0.28
C LEU A 394 20.19 -5.74 0.76
N PRO A 395 21.30 -6.47 0.50
CA PRO A 395 22.32 -6.71 1.52
C PRO A 395 23.04 -5.43 1.97
N LYS A 396 23.19 -4.41 1.11
CA LYS A 396 23.83 -3.16 1.50
C LYS A 396 22.91 -2.36 2.42
N VAL A 397 21.62 -2.28 2.09
CA VAL A 397 20.63 -1.63 2.95
C VAL A 397 20.54 -2.33 4.30
N GLU A 398 20.47 -3.66 4.33
CA GLU A 398 20.44 -4.40 5.60
C GLU A 398 21.67 -4.09 6.47
N ALA A 399 22.86 -4.01 5.87
CA ALA A 399 24.09 -3.67 6.58
C ALA A 399 24.07 -2.22 7.10
N ALA A 400 23.57 -1.27 6.31
CA ALA A 400 23.43 0.13 6.73
C ALA A 400 22.41 0.29 7.86
N LEU A 401 21.28 -0.41 7.80
CA LEU A 401 20.29 -0.42 8.88
C LEU A 401 20.87 -0.95 10.20
N ARG A 402 21.76 -1.94 10.15
CA ARG A 402 22.47 -2.43 11.34
C ARG A 402 23.41 -1.37 11.92
N ARG A 403 24.10 -0.59 11.06
CA ARG A 403 24.94 0.53 11.50
C ARG A 403 24.11 1.67 12.07
N ALA A 404 23.01 2.04 11.42
CA ALA A 404 22.07 3.04 11.93
C ALA A 404 21.53 2.67 13.32
N ARG A 405 21.16 1.39 13.53
CA ARG A 405 20.74 0.91 14.86
C ARG A 405 21.87 0.99 15.90
N GLN A 406 23.12 0.74 15.51
CA GLN A 406 24.28 0.88 16.40
C GLN A 406 24.61 2.35 16.72
N ALA A 407 24.20 3.27 15.86
CA ALA A 407 24.30 4.71 16.04
C ALA A 407 23.04 5.32 16.68
N ASP A 408 22.21 4.50 17.33
CA ASP A 408 20.97 4.90 18.02
C ASP A 408 19.94 5.64 17.14
N VAL A 409 19.89 5.31 15.85
CA VAL A 409 18.92 5.88 14.89
C VAL A 409 17.68 5.01 14.76
N VAL A 410 16.50 5.63 14.85
CA VAL A 410 15.21 4.99 14.59
C VAL A 410 14.91 5.01 13.09
N VAL A 411 14.53 3.87 12.51
CA VAL A 411 14.18 3.79 11.08
C VAL A 411 12.71 3.42 10.89
N VAL A 412 12.03 4.14 10.00
CA VAL A 412 10.61 3.96 9.67
C VAL A 412 10.46 3.75 8.17
N PHE A 413 9.68 2.73 7.80
CA PHE A 413 9.48 2.32 6.41
C PHE A 413 8.00 2.32 6.02
N SER A 414 7.69 2.67 4.77
CA SER A 414 6.37 2.35 4.20
C SER A 414 6.26 0.85 3.94
N ALA A 415 5.09 0.25 4.21
CA ALA A 415 4.92 -1.20 4.05
C ALA A 415 4.88 -1.66 2.58
N GLY A 416 4.53 -0.76 1.65
CA GLY A 416 4.26 -1.07 0.24
C GLY A 416 2.77 -1.07 -0.08
N ASN A 417 2.44 -0.95 -1.37
CA ASN A 417 1.06 -0.73 -1.88
C ASN A 417 0.60 -1.82 -2.87
N ASP A 418 1.19 -3.01 -2.77
CA ASP A 418 1.04 -4.10 -3.73
C ASP A 418 0.01 -5.16 -3.30
N ARG A 419 -0.80 -4.89 -2.26
CA ARG A 419 -1.68 -5.91 -1.68
C ARG A 419 -2.73 -6.40 -2.65
N GLN A 420 -3.40 -5.48 -3.35
CA GLN A 420 -4.28 -5.87 -4.44
C GLN A 420 -3.44 -6.25 -5.64
N LEU A 421 -2.62 -5.34 -6.17
CA LEU A 421 -1.96 -5.53 -7.46
C LEU A 421 -1.12 -6.82 -7.57
N LEU A 422 -0.28 -7.11 -6.57
CA LEU A 422 0.66 -8.26 -6.58
C LEU A 422 0.32 -9.32 -5.53
N SER A 423 -0.86 -9.25 -4.90
CA SER A 423 -1.25 -10.18 -3.85
C SER A 423 -0.26 -10.26 -2.68
N ALA A 424 0.39 -9.15 -2.34
CA ALA A 424 1.41 -9.11 -1.29
C ALA A 424 0.87 -9.63 0.05
N LEU A 425 1.69 -10.41 0.76
CA LEU A 425 1.32 -11.06 2.03
C LEU A 425 2.20 -10.63 3.21
N GLU A 426 3.13 -9.73 2.96
CA GLU A 426 4.08 -9.16 3.90
C GLU A 426 4.60 -7.84 3.33
N PRO A 427 5.31 -7.02 4.12
CA PRO A 427 5.84 -5.76 3.62
C PRO A 427 6.93 -5.95 2.55
N ASP A 428 7.10 -4.92 1.75
CA ASP A 428 8.20 -4.80 0.79
C ASP A 428 9.55 -4.63 1.50
N ARG A 429 10.65 -4.75 0.76
CA ARG A 429 11.98 -4.37 1.27
C ARG A 429 12.21 -2.89 1.00
N PRO A 430 12.78 -2.11 1.93
CA PRO A 430 13.42 -2.55 3.17
C PRO A 430 12.50 -2.77 4.38
N ALA A 431 11.20 -2.44 4.31
CA ALA A 431 10.27 -2.57 5.44
C ALA A 431 10.25 -3.97 6.09
N LEU A 432 10.44 -5.03 5.30
CA LEU A 432 10.53 -6.42 5.78
C LEU A 432 11.68 -6.64 6.78
N TYR A 433 12.73 -5.81 6.76
CA TYR A 433 13.82 -5.85 7.75
C TYR A 433 13.38 -5.44 9.16
N ALA A 434 12.20 -4.86 9.35
CA ALA A 434 11.57 -4.73 10.66
C ALA A 434 11.35 -6.09 11.35
N SER A 435 11.30 -7.20 10.60
CA SER A 435 11.26 -8.57 11.16
C SER A 435 12.57 -9.00 11.83
N ALA A 436 13.67 -8.31 11.51
CA ALA A 436 14.98 -8.45 12.15
C ALA A 436 15.21 -7.38 13.24
N GLY A 437 14.18 -6.59 13.59
CA GLY A 437 14.28 -5.49 14.55
C GLY A 437 15.14 -4.33 14.04
N LEU A 438 15.11 -4.05 12.74
CA LEU A 438 15.90 -2.97 12.11
C LEU A 438 15.03 -1.76 11.73
N GLY A 439 13.98 -1.47 12.52
CA GLY A 439 13.07 -0.34 12.32
C GLY A 439 11.59 -0.75 12.45
N ILE A 440 10.70 0.10 11.94
CA ILE A 440 9.24 -0.03 12.00
C ILE A 440 8.65 0.00 10.58
N ALA A 441 7.91 -1.02 10.19
CA ALA A 441 7.13 -1.03 8.95
C ALA A 441 5.73 -0.42 9.19
N VAL A 442 5.25 0.41 8.26
CA VAL A 442 4.01 1.18 8.45
C VAL A 442 3.02 0.94 7.33
N GLY A 443 1.88 0.34 7.69
CA GLY A 443 0.71 0.20 6.81
C GLY A 443 -0.26 1.38 6.90
N GLY A 444 -1.30 1.33 6.07
CA GLY A 444 -2.23 2.45 5.92
C GLY A 444 -3.63 2.23 6.49
N VAL A 445 -4.27 3.32 6.91
CA VAL A 445 -5.72 3.40 7.18
C VAL A 445 -6.36 4.66 6.59
N ASP A 446 -7.68 4.63 6.41
CA ASP A 446 -8.49 5.81 6.09
C ASP A 446 -9.00 6.56 7.34
N ASN A 447 -9.73 7.66 7.12
CA ASN A 447 -10.32 8.48 8.18
C ASN A 447 -11.43 7.81 9.01
N LYS A 448 -11.87 6.61 8.63
CA LYS A 448 -12.83 5.77 9.36
C LYS A 448 -12.14 4.60 10.07
N ARG A 449 -10.80 4.57 10.07
CA ARG A 449 -9.96 3.49 10.60
C ARG A 449 -10.17 2.17 9.85
N ASN A 450 -10.57 2.22 8.58
CA ASN A 450 -10.52 1.06 7.71
C ASN A 450 -9.08 0.85 7.26
N PHE A 451 -8.62 -0.39 7.27
CA PHE A 451 -7.33 -0.76 6.66
C PHE A 451 -7.32 -0.38 5.18
N TYR A 452 -6.26 0.28 4.75
CA TYR A 452 -6.06 0.66 3.35
C TYR A 452 -5.88 -0.60 2.51
N ILE A 453 -6.77 -0.80 1.55
CA ILE A 453 -6.90 -2.07 0.83
C ILE A 453 -5.65 -2.44 0.01
N ASP A 454 -4.88 -1.44 -0.46
CA ASP A 454 -3.64 -1.67 -1.20
C ASP A 454 -2.41 -1.78 -0.28
N SER A 455 -2.54 -1.44 1.00
CA SER A 455 -1.44 -1.56 1.97
C SER A 455 -0.98 -3.01 2.10
N ASN A 456 0.31 -3.24 1.88
CA ASN A 456 0.95 -4.52 2.18
C ASN A 456 0.79 -4.83 3.68
N PRO A 457 0.34 -6.04 4.04
CA PRO A 457 -0.03 -6.39 5.40
C PRO A 457 1.21 -6.76 6.23
N ALA A 458 1.08 -6.72 7.55
CA ALA A 458 2.16 -7.15 8.47
C ALA A 458 2.65 -8.60 8.21
N GLY A 459 1.74 -9.47 7.76
CA GLY A 459 2.06 -10.83 7.36
C GLY A 459 2.13 -11.83 8.53
N LEU A 460 2.59 -13.05 8.22
CA LEU A 460 2.53 -14.19 9.15
C LEU A 460 3.64 -14.20 10.22
N LYS A 461 4.72 -13.47 9.99
CA LYS A 461 5.84 -13.38 10.93
C LYS A 461 5.63 -12.12 11.74
N ARG A 462 5.83 -12.20 13.06
CA ARG A 462 5.90 -11.00 13.88
C ARG A 462 7.07 -10.14 13.44
N LEU A 463 6.81 -8.85 13.37
CA LEU A 463 7.77 -7.78 13.08
C LEU A 463 7.24 -6.50 13.71
N ASN A 464 8.09 -5.48 13.82
CA ASN A 464 7.66 -4.16 14.25
C ASN A 464 6.78 -3.54 13.15
N TYR A 465 5.46 -3.62 13.31
CA TYR A 465 4.49 -3.14 12.33
C TYR A 465 3.33 -2.42 13.02
N VAL A 466 3.00 -1.22 12.53
CA VAL A 466 1.82 -0.44 12.92
C VAL A 466 1.14 0.10 11.66
N VAL A 467 -0.04 0.71 11.84
CA VAL A 467 -0.71 1.47 10.78
C VAL A 467 -0.88 2.93 11.15
N ALA A 468 -0.94 3.78 10.13
CA ALA A 468 -1.13 5.23 10.26
C ALA A 468 -1.98 5.76 9.08
N PRO A 469 -2.44 7.03 9.12
CA PRO A 469 -3.21 7.63 8.01
C PRO A 469 -2.52 7.49 6.65
N ALA A 470 -3.26 7.04 5.63
CA ALA A 470 -2.70 6.76 4.31
C ALA A 470 -3.63 7.07 3.13
N VAL A 471 -4.89 7.42 3.37
CA VAL A 471 -5.90 7.66 2.33
C VAL A 471 -6.49 9.04 2.53
N ASP A 472 -6.54 9.86 1.49
CA ASP A 472 -6.96 11.27 1.55
C ASP A 472 -6.13 12.07 2.59
N VAL A 473 -4.81 11.88 2.59
CA VAL A 473 -3.88 12.64 3.43
C VAL A 473 -3.49 13.92 2.70
N TYR A 474 -3.70 15.08 3.30
CA TYR A 474 -3.35 16.36 2.68
C TYR A 474 -1.93 16.79 3.07
N SER A 475 -1.06 17.09 2.11
CA SER A 475 0.32 17.55 2.38
C SER A 475 0.85 18.52 1.33
N THR A 476 2.02 19.08 1.60
CA THR A 476 2.81 19.95 0.71
C THR A 476 3.14 19.25 -0.61
N THR A 477 3.22 20.00 -1.71
CA THR A 477 3.69 19.51 -3.02
C THR A 477 4.42 20.63 -3.76
N LEU A 478 5.00 20.32 -4.90
CA LEU A 478 5.82 21.27 -5.67
C LEU A 478 5.09 22.58 -5.98
N GLY A 479 5.86 23.67 -5.99
CA GLY A 479 5.35 24.98 -6.41
C GLY A 479 4.52 25.67 -5.34
N SER A 480 4.87 25.50 -4.06
CA SER A 480 4.17 26.09 -2.90
C SER A 480 2.69 25.70 -2.83
N SER A 481 2.37 24.46 -3.20
CA SER A 481 1.00 23.95 -3.29
C SER A 481 0.80 22.78 -2.33
N TYR A 482 -0.42 22.26 -2.28
CA TYR A 482 -0.80 21.12 -1.44
C TYR A 482 -1.71 20.18 -2.22
N ASP A 483 -1.65 18.88 -1.92
CA ASP A 483 -2.45 17.86 -2.62
C ASP A 483 -2.96 16.77 -1.65
N LEU A 484 -4.00 16.05 -2.09
CA LEU A 484 -4.50 14.85 -1.42
C LEU A 484 -3.74 13.62 -1.90
N LEU A 485 -3.31 12.82 -0.95
CA LEU A 485 -2.34 11.75 -1.15
C LEU A 485 -2.92 10.42 -0.68
N GLU A 486 -2.52 9.36 -1.37
CA GLU A 486 -2.89 7.99 -1.04
C GLU A 486 -1.68 7.05 -1.16
N GLY A 487 -1.43 6.24 -0.13
CA GLY A 487 -0.34 5.27 -0.10
C GLY A 487 0.34 5.14 1.27
N THR A 488 0.95 3.97 1.52
CA THR A 488 1.75 3.73 2.73
C THR A 488 2.98 4.64 2.84
N SER A 489 3.45 5.19 1.71
CA SER A 489 4.46 6.26 1.68
C SER A 489 4.08 7.49 2.50
N PHE A 490 2.78 7.73 2.68
CA PHE A 490 2.23 8.84 3.47
C PHE A 490 1.82 8.41 4.88
N ALA A 491 1.82 7.11 5.17
CA ALA A 491 1.62 6.57 6.51
C ALA A 491 2.92 6.56 7.32
N ALA A 492 4.02 6.13 6.70
CA ALA A 492 5.37 6.12 7.29
C ALA A 492 5.76 7.48 7.93
N PRO A 493 5.60 8.64 7.26
CA PRO A 493 5.97 9.92 7.84
C PRO A 493 5.17 10.31 9.08
N PHE A 494 3.93 9.82 9.27
CA PHE A 494 3.24 10.02 10.55
C PHE A 494 4.01 9.35 11.69
N VAL A 495 4.45 8.10 11.49
CA VAL A 495 5.18 7.34 12.51
C VAL A 495 6.60 7.90 12.72
N ALA A 496 7.26 8.37 11.66
CA ALA A 496 8.53 9.09 11.78
C ALA A 496 8.38 10.37 12.60
N GLY A 497 7.30 11.14 12.38
CA GLY A 497 6.94 12.28 13.22
C GLY A 497 6.67 11.90 14.68
N VAL A 498 5.95 10.80 14.93
CA VAL A 498 5.72 10.31 16.31
C VAL A 498 7.03 9.90 16.99
N ALA A 499 7.96 9.26 16.27
CA ALA A 499 9.30 8.97 16.78
C ALA A 499 10.05 10.25 17.13
N ALA A 500 9.96 11.29 16.30
CA ALA A 500 10.56 12.59 16.58
C ALA A 500 9.91 13.30 17.78
N LEU A 501 8.59 13.19 17.97
CA LEU A 501 7.92 13.68 19.16
C LEU A 501 8.45 12.97 20.42
N LEU A 502 8.60 11.64 20.38
CA LEU A 502 9.16 10.85 21.49
C LEU A 502 10.58 11.27 21.83
N LEU A 503 11.44 11.45 20.82
CA LEU A 503 12.82 11.89 21.01
C LEU A 503 12.92 13.34 21.47
N SER A 504 11.97 14.21 21.10
CA SER A 504 11.91 15.56 21.68
C SER A 504 11.52 15.55 23.16
N ALA A 505 10.76 14.55 23.61
CA ALA A 505 10.38 14.38 25.00
C ALA A 505 11.48 13.68 25.83
N LYS A 506 12.19 12.73 25.22
CA LYS A 506 13.33 12.02 25.81
C LYS A 506 14.41 11.75 24.75
N PRO A 507 15.40 12.65 24.61
CA PRO A 507 16.41 12.59 23.55
C PRO A 507 17.29 11.34 23.55
N ASP A 508 17.55 10.77 24.73
CA ASP A 508 18.47 9.64 24.90
C ASP A 508 17.77 8.26 24.83
N LEU A 509 16.52 8.20 24.32
CA LEU A 509 15.83 6.91 24.19
C LEU A 509 16.52 6.05 23.13
N PRO A 510 16.94 4.82 23.46
CA PRO A 510 17.48 3.92 22.46
C PRO A 510 16.37 3.51 21.47
N PRO A 511 16.70 3.19 20.21
CA PRO A 511 15.70 2.88 19.18
C PRO A 511 14.70 1.79 19.60
N ALA A 512 15.16 0.77 20.32
CA ALA A 512 14.31 -0.31 20.81
C ALA A 512 13.21 0.17 21.78
N GLU A 513 13.47 1.21 22.57
CA GLU A 513 12.47 1.78 23.49
C GLU A 513 11.49 2.69 22.76
N VAL A 514 11.95 3.46 21.77
CA VAL A 514 11.05 4.22 20.87
C VAL A 514 10.12 3.28 20.13
N GLU A 515 10.66 2.22 19.51
CA GLU A 515 9.90 1.16 18.86
C GLU A 515 8.89 0.54 19.83
N ALA A 516 9.33 0.08 21.01
CA ALA A 516 8.45 -0.54 21.98
C ALA A 516 7.34 0.41 22.46
N ALA A 517 7.62 1.71 22.60
CA ALA A 517 6.62 2.70 22.97
C ALA A 517 5.53 2.83 21.91
N ILE A 518 5.91 2.96 20.64
CA ILE A 518 4.98 3.05 19.51
C ILE A 518 4.14 1.77 19.36
N LEU A 519 4.78 0.59 19.41
CA LEU A 519 4.10 -0.69 19.19
C LEU A 519 3.11 -1.02 20.32
N SER A 520 3.51 -0.81 21.58
CA SER A 520 2.69 -1.20 22.74
C SER A 520 1.57 -0.21 23.07
N SER A 521 1.64 1.02 22.57
CA SER A 521 0.59 2.03 22.72
C SER A 521 -0.45 2.00 21.59
N ALA A 522 -0.20 1.23 20.54
CA ALA A 522 -1.03 1.22 19.35
C ALA A 522 -2.45 0.68 19.62
N SER A 523 -3.43 1.34 19.02
CA SER A 523 -4.85 1.02 19.17
C SER A 523 -5.28 -0.09 18.21
N GLN A 524 -5.91 -1.12 18.77
CA GLN A 524 -6.46 -2.25 18.00
C GLN A 524 -7.81 -1.93 17.32
N GLN A 525 -8.31 -0.68 17.45
CA GLN A 525 -9.60 -0.26 16.89
C GLN A 525 -9.50 0.01 15.38
N ILE A 526 -9.23 -1.04 14.60
CA ILE A 526 -9.15 -1.03 13.14
C ILE A 526 -10.25 -1.90 12.53
N GLN A 527 -10.89 -1.38 11.50
CA GLN A 527 -11.87 -2.08 10.69
C GLN A 527 -11.18 -2.66 9.46
N LEU A 528 -11.53 -3.91 9.11
CA LEU A 528 -11.19 -4.46 7.80
C LEU A 528 -12.41 -4.23 6.93
N ALA A 529 -12.36 -3.21 6.05
CA ALA A 529 -13.39 -3.01 5.05
C ALA A 529 -13.39 -4.24 4.11
N LEU A 530 -14.54 -4.91 3.99
CA LEU A 530 -14.75 -6.11 3.17
C LEU A 530 -15.46 -5.78 1.87
#